data_AF-A0A0F9HEK9-F1
#
_entry.id   AF-A0A0F9HEK9-F1
#
_cell.length_a   1.000
_cell.length_b   1.000
_cell.length_c   1.000
_cell.angle_alpha   90.00
_cell.angle_beta   90.00
_cell.angle_gamma   90.00
#
_symmetry.space_group_name_H-M   'P 1'
#
loop_
_entity.id
_entity.type
_entity.pdbx_description
1 polymer ?
#
loop_
_entity_poly.entity_id
_entity_poly.type
_entity_poly.pdbx_seq_one_letter_code
_entity_poly.pdbx_strand_id
1 'polypeptide(L)'
;ADGSYALCGIGETVKDLIFGHAGEDKLKDIWEHTPILQDIREGLPNRLEGVCGECIMKERCLGSCVAQNYYRSKSLWAPYWYCDEAKKEGLFPASRLHPAC
;
A
#
# COMPACT_ATOMS: atom_id res chain seq x y z
N ALA A 1 -7.20 12.71 -19.19
CA ALA A 1 -7.23 11.24 -19.22
C ALA A 1 -6.66 10.81 -20.56
N ASP A 2 -5.43 10.31 -20.58
CA ASP A 2 -4.74 9.80 -21.76
C ASP A 2 -5.18 8.37 -22.12
N GLY A 3 -5.66 7.61 -21.12
CA GLY A 3 -6.07 6.21 -21.25
C GLY A 3 -5.24 5.26 -20.37
N SER A 4 -4.31 5.78 -19.59
CA SER A 4 -3.44 4.99 -18.70
C SER A 4 -4.22 4.26 -17.61
N TYR A 5 -3.94 2.96 -17.45
CA TYR A 5 -4.38 2.16 -16.32
C TYR A 5 -3.36 2.27 -15.19
N ALA A 6 -3.78 2.78 -14.04
CA ALA A 6 -2.93 2.94 -12.87
C ALA A 6 -3.52 2.30 -11.63
N LEU A 7 -2.70 2.11 -10.59
CA LEU A 7 -3.15 1.56 -9.30
C LEU A 7 -4.32 2.35 -8.69
N CYS A 8 -4.22 3.69 -8.76
CA CYS A 8 -5.26 4.65 -8.40
C CYS A 8 -4.88 6.00 -9.03
N GLY A 9 -5.49 7.11 -8.58
CA GLY A 9 -5.15 8.46 -9.05
C GLY A 9 -3.68 8.88 -8.84
N ILE A 10 -2.91 8.15 -8.02
CA ILE A 10 -1.47 8.41 -7.82
C ILE A 10 -0.65 8.25 -9.11
N GLY A 11 -1.13 7.47 -10.09
CA GLY A 11 -0.42 7.18 -11.35
C GLY A 11 -0.07 8.44 -12.14
N GLU A 12 -0.84 9.51 -12.00
CA GLU A 12 -0.55 10.83 -12.58
C GLU A 12 0.81 11.40 -12.11
N THR A 13 1.27 11.00 -10.92
CA THR A 13 2.51 11.48 -10.30
C THR A 13 3.57 10.39 -10.18
N VAL A 14 3.18 9.13 -10.03
CA VAL A 14 4.07 7.99 -9.83
C VAL A 14 3.91 7.03 -11.00
N LYS A 15 4.76 7.22 -12.01
CA LYS A 15 4.73 6.42 -13.25
C LYS A 15 4.99 4.93 -13.01
N ASP A 16 5.73 4.58 -11.95
CA ASP A 16 5.97 3.20 -11.50
C ASP A 16 4.66 2.44 -11.19
N LEU A 17 3.55 3.16 -10.98
CA LEU A 17 2.23 2.61 -10.66
C LEU A 17 1.23 2.72 -11.84
N ILE A 18 1.73 2.95 -13.05
CA ILE A 18 1.01 2.81 -14.32
C ILE A 18 1.34 1.43 -14.89
N PHE A 19 0.32 0.69 -15.31
CA PHE A 19 0.43 -0.73 -15.67
C PHE A 19 0.07 -1.05 -17.12
N GLY A 20 -0.45 -0.06 -17.87
CA GLY A 20 -0.75 -0.20 -19.29
C GLY A 20 -1.69 0.88 -19.78
N HIS A 21 -2.21 0.70 -20.99
CA HIS A 21 -3.02 1.71 -21.68
C HIS A 21 -4.30 1.15 -22.29
N ALA A 22 -5.39 1.90 -22.17
CA ALA A 22 -6.67 1.57 -22.80
C ALA A 22 -6.53 1.58 -24.34
N GLY A 23 -7.08 0.56 -24.98
CA GLY A 23 -7.00 0.36 -26.43
C GLY A 23 -5.78 -0.44 -26.90
N GLU A 24 -4.76 -0.59 -26.06
CA GLU A 24 -3.57 -1.38 -26.33
C GLU A 24 -3.55 -2.66 -25.50
N ASP A 25 -3.71 -2.51 -24.18
CA ASP A 25 -3.62 -3.61 -23.22
C ASP A 25 -5.00 -4.10 -22.78
N LYS A 26 -5.12 -5.42 -22.61
CA LYS A 26 -6.32 -6.02 -22.03
C LYS A 26 -6.33 -5.76 -20.53
N LEU A 27 -7.41 -5.13 -20.05
CA LEU A 27 -7.60 -4.87 -18.63
C LEU A 27 -7.53 -6.14 -17.77
N LYS A 28 -8.03 -7.27 -18.29
CA LYS A 28 -7.95 -8.57 -17.61
C LYS A 28 -6.51 -8.98 -17.36
N ASP A 29 -5.66 -8.88 -18.39
CA ASP A 29 -4.26 -9.30 -18.31
C ASP A 29 -3.50 -8.40 -17.32
N ILE A 30 -3.74 -7.09 -17.35
CA ILE A 30 -3.19 -6.16 -16.35
C ILE A 30 -3.64 -6.54 -14.95
N TRP A 31 -4.96 -6.72 -14.75
CA TRP A 31 -5.52 -7.01 -13.44
C TRP A 31 -4.98 -8.32 -12.86
N GLU A 32 -4.87 -9.37 -13.66
CA GLU A 32 -4.48 -10.71 -13.21
C GLU A 32 -2.95 -10.90 -13.13
N HIS A 33 -2.17 -10.21 -13.96
CA HIS A 33 -0.74 -10.52 -14.16
C HIS A 33 0.25 -9.40 -13.83
N THR A 34 -0.21 -8.20 -13.48
CA THR A 34 0.72 -7.13 -13.04
C THR A 34 1.40 -7.53 -11.73
N PRO A 35 2.74 -7.62 -11.67
CA PRO A 35 3.46 -8.10 -10.48
C PRO A 35 3.12 -7.32 -9.21
N ILE A 36 3.07 -5.99 -9.29
CA ILE A 36 2.71 -5.14 -8.14
C ILE A 36 1.30 -5.45 -7.62
N LEU A 37 0.33 -5.72 -8.51
CA LEU A 37 -1.02 -6.06 -8.09
C LEU A 37 -1.10 -7.45 -7.45
N GLN A 38 -0.32 -8.41 -7.94
CA GLN A 38 -0.20 -9.73 -7.32
C GLN A 38 0.45 -9.62 -5.94
N ASP A 39 1.57 -8.90 -5.84
CA ASP A 39 2.27 -8.64 -4.58
C ASP A 39 1.35 -8.03 -3.53
N ILE A 40 0.54 -7.02 -3.89
CA ILE A 40 -0.42 -6.39 -2.97
C ILE A 40 -1.45 -7.41 -2.46
N ARG A 41 -2.01 -8.24 -3.35
CA ARG A 41 -3.04 -9.22 -3.00
C ARG A 41 -2.51 -10.34 -2.09
N GLU A 42 -1.28 -10.77 -2.33
CA GLU A 42 -0.65 -11.84 -1.55
C GLU A 42 0.02 -11.33 -0.27
N GLY A 43 0.50 -10.08 -0.29
CA GLY A 43 1.29 -9.50 0.77
C GLY A 43 0.46 -8.85 1.87
N LEU A 44 -0.66 -8.22 1.55
CA LEU A 44 -1.46 -7.53 2.55
C LEU A 44 -2.33 -8.48 3.38
N PRO A 45 -2.52 -8.18 4.68
CA PRO A 45 -1.80 -7.19 5.48
C PRO A 45 -0.50 -7.75 6.10
N ASN A 46 -0.19 -9.02 5.87
CA ASN A 46 0.83 -9.77 6.62
C ASN A 46 2.26 -9.27 6.43
N ARG A 47 2.57 -8.69 5.27
CA ARG A 47 3.91 -8.15 4.96
C ARG A 47 4.10 -6.71 5.45
N LEU A 48 3.07 -6.05 6.01
CA LEU A 48 3.20 -4.68 6.52
C LEU A 48 4.28 -4.61 7.62
N GLU A 49 5.09 -3.57 7.55
CA GLU A 49 6.24 -3.35 8.44
C GLU A 49 5.93 -2.28 9.51
N GLY A 50 6.82 -2.18 10.49
CA GLY A 50 6.77 -1.17 11.56
C GLY A 50 5.47 -1.19 12.35
N VAL A 51 5.00 -0.01 12.75
CA VAL A 51 3.76 0.14 13.54
C VAL A 51 2.53 -0.47 12.86
N CYS A 52 2.48 -0.48 11.53
CA CYS A 52 1.37 -1.08 10.79
C CYS A 52 1.38 -2.61 10.89
N GLY A 53 2.56 -3.24 10.87
CA GLY A 53 2.72 -4.68 11.07
C GLY A 53 2.35 -5.16 12.47
N GLU A 54 2.61 -4.31 13.48
CA GLU A 54 2.30 -4.55 14.89
C GLU A 54 0.83 -4.24 15.27
N CYS A 55 0.08 -3.62 14.37
CA CYS A 55 -1.26 -3.12 14.67
C CYS A 55 -2.34 -4.21 14.52
N ILE A 56 -3.16 -4.41 15.55
CA ILE A 56 -4.30 -5.35 15.53
C ILE A 56 -5.37 -4.99 14.49
N MET A 57 -5.38 -3.74 14.00
CA MET A 57 -6.33 -3.27 12.99
C MET A 57 -5.84 -3.49 11.55
N LYS A 58 -4.66 -4.07 11.34
CA LYS A 58 -4.07 -4.21 10.00
C LYS A 58 -4.94 -4.98 9.01
N GLU A 59 -5.72 -5.95 9.49
CA GLU A 59 -6.70 -6.71 8.69
C GLU A 59 -7.81 -5.84 8.07
N ARG A 60 -8.17 -4.75 8.76
CA ARG A 60 -9.21 -3.82 8.29
C ARG A 60 -8.63 -2.59 7.61
N CYS A 61 -7.49 -2.11 8.10
CA CYS A 61 -6.85 -0.90 7.61
C CYS A 61 -6.06 -1.13 6.31
N LEU A 62 -5.47 -2.32 6.16
CA LEU A 62 -4.64 -2.70 5.00
C LEU A 62 -3.51 -1.69 4.68
N GLY A 63 -3.02 -0.98 5.71
CA GLY A 63 -1.98 0.04 5.55
C GLY A 63 -2.47 1.42 5.08
N SER A 64 -3.78 1.68 5.10
CA SER A 64 -4.49 2.93 4.73
C SER A 64 -4.31 3.40 3.28
N CYS A 65 -3.08 3.58 2.81
CA CYS A 65 -2.77 3.94 1.43
C CYS A 65 -1.40 3.38 1.03
N VAL A 66 -1.39 2.18 0.45
CA VAL A 66 -0.17 1.49 0.01
C VAL A 66 0.58 2.28 -1.07
N ALA A 67 -0.15 2.98 -1.93
CA ALA A 67 0.43 3.88 -2.93
C ALA A 67 1.25 5.01 -2.29
N GLN A 68 0.78 5.59 -1.18
CA GLN A 68 1.52 6.64 -0.48
C GLN A 68 2.75 6.09 0.23
N ASN A 69 2.64 4.89 0.80
CA ASN A 69 3.78 4.20 1.42
C ASN A 69 4.88 4.02 0.36
N TYR A 70 4.53 3.48 -0.81
CA TYR A 70 5.47 3.32 -1.92
C TYR A 70 6.03 4.64 -2.44
N TYR A 71 5.20 5.68 -2.61
CA TYR A 71 5.68 6.99 -3.05
C TYR A 71 6.77 7.56 -2.14
N ARG A 72 6.62 7.39 -0.82
CA ARG A 72 7.56 7.94 0.17
C ARG A 72 8.80 7.08 0.38
N SER A 73 8.64 5.76 0.46
CA SER A 73 9.70 4.85 0.90
C SER A 73 10.23 3.93 -0.20
N LYS A 74 9.58 3.91 -1.37
CA LYS A 74 9.76 2.89 -2.42
C LYS A 74 9.48 1.45 -1.97
N SER A 75 8.77 1.29 -0.84
CA SER A 75 8.28 0.01 -0.34
C SER A 75 6.76 0.06 -0.18
N LEU A 76 6.06 -0.93 -0.75
CA LEU A 76 4.61 -1.13 -0.55
C LEU A 76 4.29 -1.45 0.93
N TRP A 77 5.26 -2.01 1.65
CA TRP A 77 5.09 -2.57 2.99
C TRP A 77 5.40 -1.59 4.11
N ALA A 78 6.02 -0.46 3.78
CA ALA A 78 6.34 0.57 4.77
C ALA A 78 5.11 1.02 5.54
N PRO A 79 5.26 1.40 6.82
CA PRO A 79 4.15 1.87 7.62
C PRO A 79 3.54 3.14 7.04
N TYR A 80 2.23 3.30 7.24
CA TYR A 80 1.54 4.54 6.92
C TYR A 80 2.16 5.69 7.71
N TRP A 81 2.60 6.74 7.01
CA TRP A 81 3.41 7.79 7.59
C TRP A 81 2.83 8.41 8.87
N TYR A 82 1.51 8.60 8.90
CA TYR A 82 0.85 9.22 10.04
C TYR A 82 0.91 8.32 11.27
N CYS A 83 0.76 7.00 11.09
CA CYS A 83 0.90 6.04 12.17
C CYS A 83 2.35 5.97 12.66
N ASP A 84 3.32 6.00 11.73
CA ASP A 84 4.74 5.96 12.06
C ASP A 84 5.17 7.18 12.89
N GLU A 85 4.80 8.38 12.46
CA GLU A 85 5.04 9.61 13.22
C GLU A 85 4.29 9.62 14.56
N ALA A 86 3.02 9.19 14.60
CA ALA A 86 2.30 9.07 15.86
C ALA A 86 2.98 8.11 16.85
N LYS A 87 3.60 7.02 16.38
CA LYS A 87 4.36 6.11 17.24
C LYS A 87 5.64 6.78 17.77
N LYS A 88 6.38 7.50 16.92
CA LYS A 88 7.59 8.26 17.31
C LYS A 88 7.29 9.31 18.38
N GLU A 89 6.16 10.01 18.23
CA GLU A 89 5.70 11.03 19.19
C GLU A 89 4.99 10.43 20.43
N GLY A 90 4.88 9.10 20.53
CA GLY A 90 4.20 8.44 21.66
C GLY A 90 2.67 8.63 21.69
N LEU A 91 2.08 9.08 20.59
CA LEU A 91 0.64 9.33 20.42
C LEU A 91 -0.13 8.13 19.84
N PHE A 92 0.58 7.14 19.30
CA PHE A 92 -0.06 5.94 18.76
C PHE A 92 -0.73 5.12 19.89
N PRO A 93 -2.02 4.76 19.78
CA PRO A 93 -2.72 4.10 20.88
C PRO A 93 -2.15 2.69 21.16
N ALA A 94 -1.65 2.49 22.39
CA ALA A 94 -1.13 1.19 22.81
C ALA A 94 -2.17 0.05 22.70
N SER A 95 -3.46 0.36 22.84
CA SER A 95 -4.58 -0.58 22.65
C SER A 95 -4.75 -1.08 21.21
N ARG A 96 -3.94 -0.59 20.26
CA ARG A 96 -3.91 -1.03 18.88
C ARG A 96 -2.69 -1.88 18.55
N LEU A 97 -1.72 -1.98 19.44
CA LEU A 97 -0.58 -2.87 19.27
C LEU A 97 -0.94 -4.28 19.76
N HIS A 98 -0.37 -5.31 19.15
CA HIS A 98 -0.42 -6.64 19.72
C HIS A 98 0.14 -6.60 21.16
N PRO A 99 -0.48 -7.31 22.12
CA PRO A 99 0.10 -7.42 23.46
C PRO A 99 1.52 -7.96 23.35
N ALA A 100 2.46 -7.33 24.07
CA ALA A 100 3.80 -7.90 24.21
C ALA A 100 3.65 -9.29 24.85
N CYS A 101 4.13 -10.33 24.16
CA CYS A 101 4.21 -11.69 24.70
C CYS A 101 5.19 -11.77 25.86
#